data_AF-A0A0G0MT59-F1
#
_entry.id   AF-A0A0G0MT59-F1
#
_cell.length_a   1.000
_cell.length_b   1.000
_cell.length_c   1.000
_cell.angle_alpha   90.00
_cell.angle_beta   90.00
_cell.angle_gamma   90.00
#
_symmetry.space_group_name_H-M   'P 1'
#
loop_
_entity.id
_entity.type
_entity.pdbx_description
1 polymer ?
#
loop_
_entity_poly.entity_id
_entity_poly.type
_entity_poly.pdbx_seq_one_letter_code
_entity_poly.pdbx_strand_id
1 'polypeptide(L)' 'MTTQVSFVTDLDLKNQALEKAKREGITLKTLLIYAMKGFVAGKISLGIEVFEKEPEVEEIIFNDKDINAKAAKLAKLLK' A
#
# COMPACT_ATOMS: atom_id res chain seq x y z
N MET A 1 -30.27 -16.44 -7.07
CA MET A 1 -30.55 -16.27 -5.64
C MET A 1 -30.16 -14.85 -5.25
N THR A 2 -31.07 -14.07 -4.69
CA THR A 2 -30.77 -12.72 -4.19
C THR A 2 -30.31 -12.81 -2.74
N THR A 3 -29.13 -12.28 -2.43
CA THR A 3 -28.56 -12.26 -1.08
C THR A 3 -28.52 -10.83 -0.56
N GLN A 4 -28.85 -10.64 0.72
CA GLN A 4 -28.76 -9.36 1.41
C GLN A 4 -27.51 -9.33 2.29
N VAL A 5 -26.82 -8.18 2.30
CA VAL A 5 -25.68 -7.92 3.18
C VAL A 5 -25.97 -6.65 3.95
N SER A 6 -25.84 -6.71 5.28
CA SER A 6 -25.92 -5.56 6.17
C SER A 6 -24.52 -5.19 6.64
N PHE A 7 -24.17 -3.91 6.60
CA PHE A 7 -22.84 -3.41 6.94
C PHE A 7 -22.95 -2.30 7.99
N VAL A 8 -22.16 -2.42 9.05
CA VAL A 8 -22.05 -1.41 10.12
C VAL A 8 -20.65 -0.83 10.09
N THR A 9 -20.56 0.49 10.18
CA THR A 9 -19.30 1.23 10.16
C THR A 9 -19.48 2.53 10.93
N ASP A 10 -18.35 3.16 11.23
CA ASP A 10 -18.31 4.53 11.71
C ASP A 10 -19.04 5.50 10.75
N LEU A 11 -19.71 6.50 11.35
CA LEU A 11 -20.55 7.46 10.65
C LEU A 11 -19.72 8.40 9.76
N ASP A 12 -18.56 8.85 10.24
CA ASP A 12 -17.70 9.77 9.50
C ASP A 12 -17.08 9.07 8.30
N LEU A 13 -16.63 7.83 8.47
CA LEU A 13 -16.14 7.01 7.35
C LEU A 13 -17.22 6.81 6.29
N LYS A 14 -18.46 6.51 6.71
CA LYS A 14 -19.61 6.38 5.80
C LYS A 14 -19.84 7.67 5.00
N ASN A 15 -19.80 8.82 5.66
CA ASN A 15 -20.04 10.11 5.02
C ASN A 15 -18.93 10.45 4.02
N GLN A 16 -17.66 10.21 4.38
CA GLN A 16 -16.53 10.41 3.48
C GLN A 16 -16.62 9.52 2.23
N ALA A 17 -16.94 8.22 2.42
CA ALA A 17 -17.11 7.28 1.33
C ALA A 17 -18.28 7.69 0.41
N LEU A 18 -19.40 8.17 0.97
CA LEU A 18 -20.53 8.67 0.20
C LEU A 18 -20.19 9.90 -0.64
N GLU A 19 -19.51 10.89 -0.05
CA GLU A 19 -19.11 12.09 -0.78
C GLU A 19 -18.14 11.78 -1.91
N LYS A 20 -17.18 10.88 -1.68
CA LYS A 20 -16.29 10.42 -2.75
C LYS A 20 -17.06 9.68 -3.86
N ALA A 21 -17.92 8.73 -3.50
CA ALA A 21 -18.73 7.98 -4.46
C ALA A 21 -19.62 8.90 -5.33
N LYS A 22 -20.24 9.93 -4.72
CA LYS A 22 -21.02 10.94 -5.45
C LYS A 22 -20.18 11.69 -6.47
N ARG A 23 -18.98 12.14 -6.11
CA ARG A 23 -18.06 12.84 -7.04
C ARG A 23 -17.65 11.95 -8.20
N GLU A 24 -17.50 10.65 -7.97
CA GLU A 24 -17.19 9.65 -8.99
C GLU A 24 -18.43 9.18 -9.78
N GLY A 25 -19.62 9.71 -9.48
CA GLY A 25 -20.86 9.36 -10.18
C GLY A 25 -21.37 7.94 -9.90
N ILE A 26 -20.94 7.33 -8.79
CA ILE A 26 -21.32 5.96 -8.41
C ILE A 26 -22.06 5.92 -7.07
N THR A 27 -22.84 4.87 -6.86
CA THR A 27 -23.50 4.62 -5.57
C THR A 27 -22.59 3.87 -4.61
N LEU A 28 -22.79 4.04 -3.30
CA LEU A 28 -22.09 3.27 -2.28
C LEU A 28 -22.26 1.75 -2.46
N LYS A 29 -23.45 1.30 -2.88
CA LYS A 29 -23.71 -0.10 -3.23
C LYS A 29 -22.77 -0.59 -4.34
N THR A 30 -22.59 0.22 -5.38
CA THR A 30 -21.71 -0.11 -6.50
C THR A 30 -20.27 -0.25 -6.02
N LEU A 31 -19.78 0.72 -5.22
CA LEU A 31 -18.45 0.67 -4.61
C LEU A 31 -18.22 -0.64 -3.85
N LEU A 32 -19.15 -1.02 -2.95
CA LEU A 32 -19.01 -2.24 -2.15
C LEU A 32 -19.00 -3.50 -3.02
N ILE A 33 -19.83 -3.56 -4.06
CA ILE A 33 -19.84 -4.70 -5.01
C ILE A 33 -18.50 -4.80 -5.75
N TYR A 34 -17.96 -3.68 -6.23
CA TYR A 34 -16.67 -3.68 -6.92
C TYR A 34 -15.52 -4.01 -5.98
N ALA A 35 -15.54 -3.53 -4.74
CA ALA A 35 -14.57 -3.89 -3.72
C ALA A 35 -14.57 -5.41 -3.45
N MET A 36 -15.75 -6.01 -3.26
CA MET A 36 -15.87 -7.46 -3.09
C MET A 36 -15.36 -8.23 -4.31
N LYS A 37 -15.71 -7.80 -5.53
CA LYS A 37 -15.19 -8.40 -6.77
C LYS A 37 -13.67 -8.27 -6.90
N GLY A 38 -13.13 -7.10 -6.56
CA GLY A 38 -11.70 -6.82 -6.59
C GLY A 38 -10.94 -7.69 -5.60
N PHE A 39 -11.47 -7.87 -4.40
CA PHE A 39 -10.90 -8.75 -3.38
C PHE A 39 -10.89 -10.21 -3.84
N VAL A 40 -12.02 -10.74 -4.34
CA VAL A 40 -12.10 -12.11 -4.86
C VAL A 40 -11.17 -12.33 -6.06
N ALA A 41 -10.99 -11.32 -6.91
CA ALA A 41 -10.08 -11.37 -8.06
C ALA A 41 -8.60 -11.15 -7.70
N GLY A 42 -8.26 -10.99 -6.41
CA GLY A 42 -6.88 -10.71 -5.97
C GLY A 42 -6.36 -9.32 -6.35
N LYS A 43 -7.23 -8.40 -6.77
CA LYS A 43 -6.88 -7.01 -7.12
C LYS A 43 -6.86 -6.08 -5.91
N ILE A 44 -7.45 -6.50 -4.79
CA ILE A 44 -7.42 -5.81 -3.51
C ILE A 44 -6.82 -6.80 -2.51
N SER A 45 -5.72 -6.42 -1.89
CA SER A 45 -5.14 -7.12 -0.75
C SER A 45 -5.44 -6.33 0.52
N LEU A 46 -5.89 -7.02 1.56
CA LEU A 46 -6.07 -6.41 2.88
C LEU A 46 -4.81 -6.74 3.70
N GLY A 47 -3.93 -5.75 3.84
CA GLY A 47 -2.77 -5.81 4.72
C GLY A 47 -2.96 -4.87 5.91
N ILE A 48 -2.40 -5.24 7.05
CA ILE A 48 -2.05 -4.24 8.06
C ILE A 48 -0.80 -3.57 7.50
N GLU A 49 -0.93 -2.35 6.99
CA GLU A 49 0.24 -1.52 6.70
C GLU A 49 0.88 -1.16 8.05
N VAL A 50 1.72 -2.05 8.57
CA VAL A 50 2.75 -1.64 9.50
C VAL A 50 3.67 -0.79 8.64
N PHE A 51 3.54 0.54 8.75
CA PHE A 51 4.55 1.47 8.24
C PHE A 51 5.83 1.21 9.03
N GLU A 52 6.53 0.12 8.74
CA GLU A 52 7.95 0.02 9.00
C GLU A 52 8.58 1.08 8.10
N LYS A 53 8.77 2.28 8.66
CA LYS A 53 9.72 3.23 8.11
C LYS A 53 11.03 2.46 7.93
N GLU A 54 11.37 2.12 6.69
CA GLU A 54 12.73 1.69 6.39
C GLU A 54 13.68 2.73 7.00
N PRO A 55 14.65 2.33 7.83
CA PRO A 55 15.59 3.29 8.38
C PRO A 55 16.31 3.97 7.22
N GLU A 56 16.38 5.29 7.23
CA GLU A 56 17.19 6.05 6.29
C GLU A 56 18.63 5.54 6.40
N VAL A 57 19.08 4.78 5.41
CA VAL A 57 20.45 4.28 5.38
C VAL A 57 21.31 5.46 4.94
N GLU A 58 22.09 6.01 5.86
CA GLU A 58 23.13 6.97 5.48
C GLU A 58 24.15 6.25 4.59
N GLU A 59 24.15 6.55 3.29
CA GLU A 59 25.22 6.11 2.40
C GLU A 59 26.53 6.76 2.86
N ILE A 60 27.41 5.97 3.46
CA ILE A 60 28.76 6.40 3.81
C ILE A 60 29.54 6.58 2.50
N ILE A 61 29.57 7.81 1.98
CA ILE A 61 30.42 8.18 0.85
C ILE A 61 31.82 8.44 1.40
N PHE A 62 32.75 7.51 1.18
CA PHE A 62 34.16 7.75 1.48
C PHE A 62 34.72 8.73 0.45
N ASN A 63 35.15 9.91 0.90
CA ASN A 63 35.80 10.91 0.02
C ASN A 63 37.22 10.51 -0.42
N ASP A 64 37.76 9.43 0.16
CA ASP A 64 39.08 8.90 -0.17
C ASP A 64 38.99 7.84 -1.29
N LYS A 65 39.73 8.08 -2.39
CA LYS A 65 39.77 7.20 -3.56
C LYS A 65 40.30 5.80 -3.23
N ASP A 66 41.23 5.69 -2.28
CA ASP A 66 41.84 4.41 -1.94
C ASP A 66 40.88 3.52 -1.12
N ILE A 67 40.03 4.13 -0.30
CA ILE A 67 39.01 3.42 0.48
C ILE A 67 37.92 2.88 -0.44
N ASN A 68 37.47 3.68 -1.41
CA ASN A 68 36.49 3.23 -2.41
C ASN A 68 36.99 2.06 -3.26
N ALA A 69 38.27 2.08 -3.64
CA ALA A 69 38.88 0.99 -4.41
C ALA A 69 38.91 -0.33 -3.61
N LYS A 70 39.19 -0.26 -2.30
CA LYS A 70 39.18 -1.42 -1.40
C LYS A 70 37.76 -1.93 -1.14
N ALA A 71 36.80 -1.04 -0.92
CA ALA A 71 35.39 -1.39 -0.74
C ALA A 71 34.82 -2.10 -1.98
N ALA A 72 35.13 -1.59 -3.18
CA ALA A 72 34.71 -2.21 -4.44
C ALA A 72 35.34 -3.60 -4.67
N LYS A 73 36.58 -3.81 -4.23
CA LYS A 73 37.23 -5.14 -4.26
C LYS A 73 36.55 -6.12 -3.29
N LEU A 74 36.23 -5.68 -2.09
CA LEU A 74 35.52 -6.48 -1.07
C LEU A 74 34.13 -6.89 -1.55
N ALA A 75 33.37 -5.95 -2.12
CA ALA A 75 32.04 -6.23 -2.66
C ALA A 75 32.06 -7.28 -3.79
N LYS A 76 33.14 -7.33 -4.59
CA LYS A 76 33.31 -8.35 -5.64
C LYS A 76 33.62 -9.76 -5.11
N LEU A 77 34.19 -9.88 -3.90
CA LEU A 77 34.54 -11.16 -3.29
C LEU A 77 33.39 -11.80 -2.50
N LEU A 78 32.36 -11.01 -2.19
CA LEU A 78 31.17 -11.45 -1.44
C LEU A 78 30.02 -11.89 -2.36
N LYS A 79 30.26 -11.97 -3.67
CA LYS A 79 29.35 -12.52 -4.69
C LYS A 79 29.81 -13.92 -5.08
#